data_AF-A0A0C3CK28-F1
#
_entry.id   AF-A0A0C3CK28-F1
#
_cell.length_a   1.000
_cell.length_b   1.000
_cell.length_c   1.000
_cell.angle_alpha   90.00
_cell.angle_beta   90.00
_cell.angle_gamma   90.00
#
_symmetry.space_group_name_H-M   'P 1'
#
loop_
_entity.id
_entity.type
_entity.pdbx_description
1 polymer ?
#
loop_
_entity_poly.entity_id
_entity_poly.type
_entity_poly.pdbx_seq_one_letter_code
_entity_poly.pdbx_strand_id
1 'polypeptide(L)'
;MAPFAEGDLVYLSTKNINFPKGLARKLIPKYIGPYKIIKDFKNQSFQIELPPHLKQRGVHDVFHAALLRVHVPNDDRLFPGRLDSQLGVGDNFEPEWAVDKILSHSGSKEDSLFEILWKAGDITWLTFSQVEHLNALTVYFEALGIDKIGDLP
;
A
#
# COMPACT_ATOMS: atom_id res chain seq x y z
N MET A 1 14.32 -4.10 31.74
CA MET A 1 12.91 -4.28 31.37
C MET A 1 12.67 -3.53 30.09
N ALA A 2 11.98 -4.15 29.13
CA ALA A 2 11.52 -3.44 27.95
C ALA A 2 10.41 -2.45 28.37
N PRO A 3 10.37 -1.22 27.86
CA PRO A 3 9.45 -0.17 28.30
C PRO A 3 8.07 -0.26 27.62
N PHE A 4 7.55 -1.47 27.42
CA PHE A 4 6.30 -1.68 26.69
C PHE A 4 5.22 -2.24 27.62
N ALA A 5 3.98 -1.79 27.44
CA ALA A 5 2.81 -2.28 28.15
C ALA A 5 1.72 -2.76 27.17
N GLU A 6 0.77 -3.53 27.69
CA GLU A 6 -0.44 -3.92 26.93
C GLU A 6 -1.22 -2.65 26.53
N GLY A 7 -1.58 -2.57 25.25
CA GLY A 7 -2.26 -1.41 24.68
C GLY A 7 -1.34 -0.38 24.01
N ASP A 8 -0.01 -0.45 24.22
CA ASP A 8 0.93 0.45 23.55
C ASP A 8 0.97 0.18 22.04
N LEU A 9 1.19 1.25 21.27
CA LEU A 9 1.48 1.17 19.84
C LEU A 9 2.99 1.02 19.63
N VAL A 10 3.37 0.07 18.79
CA VAL A 10 4.77 -0.24 18.48
C VAL A 10 4.99 -0.46 16.99
N TYR A 11 6.18 -0.08 16.54
CA TYR A 11 6.69 -0.41 15.22
C TYR A 11 7.45 -1.74 15.26
N LEU A 12 7.16 -2.63 14.31
CA LEU A 12 7.81 -3.94 14.15
C LEU A 12 8.98 -3.85 13.17
N SER A 13 10.14 -4.41 13.51
CA SER A 13 11.28 -4.48 12.61
C SER A 13 11.06 -5.44 11.45
N THR A 14 11.42 -5.00 10.25
CA THR A 14 11.33 -5.80 9.01
C THR A 14 12.52 -6.72 8.77
N LYS A 15 13.48 -6.77 9.70
CA LYS A 15 14.76 -7.50 9.54
C LYS A 15 14.56 -8.96 9.12
N ASN A 16 13.55 -9.62 9.70
CA ASN A 16 13.26 -11.05 9.55
C ASN A 16 11.95 -11.31 8.77
N ILE A 17 11.41 -10.31 8.07
CA ILE A 17 10.17 -10.43 7.31
C ILE A 17 10.49 -10.54 5.82
N ASN A 18 9.85 -11.49 5.15
CA ASN A 18 9.95 -11.63 3.70
C ASN A 18 8.94 -10.70 3.01
N PHE A 19 9.46 -9.82 2.18
CA PHE A 19 8.68 -8.94 1.31
C PHE A 19 8.54 -9.55 -0.09
N PRO A 20 7.49 -9.18 -0.85
CA PRO A 20 7.28 -9.68 -2.20
C PRO A 20 8.49 -9.39 -3.09
N LYS A 21 8.73 -10.31 -4.04
CA LYS A 21 9.80 -10.17 -5.03
C LYS A 21 9.54 -8.93 -5.89
N GLY A 22 10.58 -8.12 -6.13
CA GLY A 22 10.49 -6.91 -6.94
C GLY A 22 10.78 -5.62 -6.16
N LEU A 23 10.66 -5.61 -4.83
CA LEU A 23 11.08 -4.45 -4.03
C LEU A 23 12.58 -4.52 -3.73
N ALA A 24 13.32 -3.47 -4.10
CA ALA A 24 14.71 -3.35 -3.71
C ALA A 24 14.82 -3.27 -2.18
N ARG A 25 15.74 -4.01 -1.55
CA ARG A 25 15.90 -4.01 -0.08
C ARG A 25 16.21 -2.62 0.51
N LYS A 26 16.73 -1.70 -0.31
CA LYS A 26 16.95 -0.28 0.05
C LYS A 26 15.65 0.52 0.22
N LEU A 27 14.56 0.09 -0.41
CA LEU A 27 13.26 0.75 -0.39
C LEU A 27 12.29 0.15 0.64
N ILE A 28 12.64 -0.99 1.24
CA ILE A 28 11.83 -1.60 2.30
C ILE A 28 12.01 -0.77 3.59
N PRO A 29 10.93 -0.27 4.21
CA PRO A 29 10.99 0.36 5.52
C PRO A 29 11.69 -0.53 6.53
N LYS A 30 12.55 0.05 7.36
CA LYS A 30 13.23 -0.69 8.42
C LYS A 30 12.28 -1.18 9.52
N TYR A 31 11.16 -0.47 9.67
CA TYR A 31 10.09 -0.78 10.59
C TYR A 31 8.73 -0.56 9.91
N ILE A 32 7.72 -1.34 10.31
CA ILE A 32 6.33 -1.30 9.83
C ILE A 32 5.37 -1.23 11.03
N GLY A 33 4.13 -0.82 10.79
CA GLY A 33 3.15 -0.52 11.84
C GLY A 33 2.89 0.99 11.90
N PRO A 34 2.18 1.50 12.91
CA PRO A 34 2.11 0.97 14.28
C PRO A 34 1.13 -0.18 14.48
N TYR A 35 1.51 -1.14 15.32
CA TYR A 35 0.66 -2.24 15.78
C TYR A 35 0.47 -2.18 17.29
N LYS A 36 -0.72 -2.56 17.76
CA LYS A 36 -1.05 -2.55 19.18
C LYS A 36 -0.52 -3.79 19.88
N ILE A 37 0.06 -3.65 21.06
CA ILE A 37 0.40 -4.79 21.93
C ILE A 37 -0.88 -5.34 22.54
N ILE A 38 -1.15 -6.62 22.31
CA ILE A 38 -2.30 -7.35 22.86
C ILE A 38 -1.94 -7.95 24.22
N LYS A 39 -0.73 -8.49 24.36
CA LYS A 39 -0.34 -9.28 25.54
C LYS A 39 1.16 -9.22 25.82
N ASP A 40 1.53 -9.13 27.09
CA ASP A 40 2.92 -9.32 27.57
C ASP A 40 3.13 -10.74 28.14
N PHE A 41 4.13 -11.47 27.63
CA PHE A 41 4.50 -12.80 28.14
C PHE A 41 5.52 -12.76 29.29
N LYS A 42 5.94 -11.58 29.75
CA LYS A 42 6.91 -11.36 30.84
C LYS A 42 8.30 -11.98 30.62
N ASN A 43 8.57 -12.45 29.41
CA ASN A 43 9.85 -13.01 28.97
C ASN A 43 10.49 -12.13 27.87
N GLN A 44 10.21 -10.83 27.89
CA GLN A 44 10.56 -9.86 26.85
C GLN A 44 9.94 -10.16 25.48
N SER A 45 8.89 -10.99 25.42
CA SER A 45 8.14 -11.24 24.20
C SER A 45 6.72 -10.67 24.35
N PHE A 46 6.25 -10.04 23.28
CA PHE A 46 4.97 -9.36 23.24
C PHE A 46 4.16 -9.87 22.05
N GLN A 47 2.88 -10.11 22.27
CA GLN A 47 1.93 -10.36 21.19
C GLN A 47 1.43 -9.02 20.65
N ILE A 48 1.47 -8.85 19.34
CA ILE A 48 0.98 -7.64 18.67
C ILE A 48 -0.19 -7.94 17.74
N GLU A 49 -1.03 -6.94 17.51
CA GLU A 49 -2.13 -7.01 16.57
C GLU A 49 -1.62 -6.90 15.12
N LEU A 50 -1.16 -8.03 14.59
CA LEU A 50 -0.72 -8.11 13.20
C LEU A 50 -1.89 -8.12 12.21
N PRO A 51 -1.80 -7.35 11.11
CA PRO A 51 -2.74 -7.41 10.00
C PRO A 51 -2.87 -8.81 9.38
N PRO A 52 -4.07 -9.18 8.88
CA PRO A 52 -4.32 -10.51 8.31
C PRO A 52 -3.36 -10.88 7.18
N HIS A 53 -2.99 -9.92 6.33
CA HIS A 53 -2.11 -10.16 5.18
C HIS A 53 -0.68 -10.58 5.60
N LEU A 54 -0.13 -10.06 6.71
CA LEU A 54 1.16 -10.52 7.24
C LEU A 54 1.04 -11.93 7.86
N LYS A 55 -0.06 -12.21 8.55
CA LYS A 55 -0.35 -13.55 9.08
C LYS A 55 -0.47 -14.59 7.96
N GLN A 56 -1.14 -14.25 6.86
CA GLN A 56 -1.27 -15.11 5.66
C GLN A 56 0.09 -15.41 5.02
N ARG A 57 1.06 -14.49 5.11
CA ARG A 57 2.45 -14.70 4.67
C ARG A 57 3.29 -15.54 5.64
N GLY A 58 2.70 -16.04 6.73
CA GLY A 58 3.37 -16.87 7.73
C GLY A 58 4.13 -16.07 8.79
N VAL A 59 3.86 -14.77 8.96
CA VAL A 59 4.46 -13.98 10.03
C VAL A 59 3.71 -14.26 11.35
N HIS A 60 4.43 -14.73 12.36
CA HIS A 60 3.91 -14.92 13.72
C HIS A 60 3.69 -13.58 14.41
N ASP A 61 2.69 -13.49 15.29
CA ASP A 61 2.28 -12.26 15.99
C ASP A 61 2.99 -12.03 17.33
N VAL A 62 3.94 -12.90 17.70
CA VAL A 62 4.72 -12.79 18.93
C VAL A 62 6.17 -12.44 18.61
N PHE A 63 6.65 -11.33 19.18
CA PHE A 63 8.00 -10.81 18.93
C PHE A 63 8.74 -10.47 20.21
N HIS A 64 10.06 -10.67 20.19
CA HIS A 64 10.94 -10.20 21.24
C HIS A 64 11.05 -8.67 21.21
N ALA A 65 11.20 -8.05 22.38
CA ALA A 65 11.31 -6.59 22.59
C ALA A 65 12.34 -5.90 21.68
N ALA A 66 13.43 -6.60 21.37
CA ALA A 66 14.50 -6.10 20.49
C ALA A 66 14.07 -5.86 19.03
N LEU A 67 12.93 -6.44 18.61
CA LEU A 67 12.35 -6.24 17.28
C LEU A 67 11.25 -5.17 17.29
N LEU A 68 10.92 -4.59 18.45
CA LEU A 68 9.87 -3.60 18.62
C LEU A 68 10.48 -2.22 18.91
N ARG A 69 9.83 -1.16 18.44
CA ARG A 69 10.13 0.23 18.80
C ARG A 69 8.85 0.93 19.21
N VAL A 70 8.94 1.82 20.20
CA VAL A 70 7.81 2.64 20.63
C VAL A 70 7.29 3.49 19.46
N HIS A 71 5.98 3.54 19.28
CA HIS A 71 5.34 4.48 18.36
C HIS A 71 5.36 5.89 18.94
N VAL A 72 5.86 6.84 18.17
CA VAL A 72 5.78 8.26 18.48
C VAL A 72 4.91 8.90 17.41
N PRO A 73 3.72 9.42 17.76
CA PRO A 73 2.83 10.02 16.76
C PRO A 73 3.49 11.22 16.09
N ASN A 74 3.24 11.39 14.80
CA ASN A 74 3.70 12.56 14.05
C ASN A 74 3.01 13.83 14.55
N ASP A 75 3.75 14.93 14.64
CA ASP A 75 3.16 16.26 14.83
C ASP A 75 2.88 16.87 13.46
N ASP A 76 1.62 16.80 13.02
CA ASP A 76 1.20 17.27 11.70
C ASP A 76 1.36 18.79 11.52
N ARG A 77 1.46 19.56 12.61
CA ARG A 77 1.71 21.02 12.53
C ARG A 77 3.15 21.31 12.14
N LEU A 78 4.09 20.50 12.60
CA LEU A 78 5.52 20.65 12.33
C LEU A 78 5.96 19.90 11.08
N PHE A 79 5.34 18.76 10.80
CA PHE A 79 5.69 17.87 9.70
C PHE A 79 4.46 17.44 8.89
N PRO A 80 3.82 18.38 8.17
CA PRO A 80 2.72 18.03 7.27
C PRO A 80 3.22 17.11 6.14
N GLY A 81 2.41 16.11 5.77
CA GLY A 81 2.73 15.20 4.66
C GLY A 81 3.71 14.07 4.99
N ARG A 82 3.80 13.65 6.27
CA ARG A 82 4.49 12.43 6.69
C ARG A 82 3.50 11.32 7.08
N LEU A 83 2.53 11.04 6.22
CA LEU A 83 1.58 9.96 6.46
C LEU A 83 2.19 8.62 6.03
N ASP A 84 1.98 7.57 6.80
CA ASP A 84 2.45 6.21 6.48
C ASP A 84 1.92 5.71 5.12
N SER A 85 0.74 6.19 4.70
CA SER A 85 0.14 5.89 3.39
C SER A 85 0.94 6.44 2.20
N GLN A 86 1.79 7.45 2.41
CA GLN A 86 2.58 8.08 1.34
C GLN A 86 3.90 7.36 1.05
N LEU A 87 4.31 6.41 1.90
CA LEU A 87 5.60 5.73 1.74
C LEU A 87 5.60 4.68 0.63
N GLY A 88 4.45 4.41 -0.02
CA GLY A 88 4.32 3.40 -1.09
C GLY A 88 4.71 1.98 -0.65
N VAL A 89 4.94 1.77 0.65
CA VAL A 89 5.41 0.51 1.22
C VAL A 89 4.81 0.34 2.61
N GLY A 90 3.88 -0.60 2.75
CA GLY A 90 3.17 -0.90 4.00
C GLY A 90 1.93 -1.76 3.77
N ASP A 91 1.22 -2.11 4.84
CA ASP A 91 -0.04 -2.88 4.74
C ASP A 91 -1.20 -2.05 4.17
N ASN A 92 -1.09 -0.71 4.20
CA ASN A 92 -2.02 0.23 3.58
C ASN A 92 -1.56 0.66 2.18
N PHE A 93 -0.87 -0.23 1.46
CA PHE A 93 -0.47 0.02 0.09
C PHE A 93 -1.70 -0.06 -0.82
N GLU A 94 -2.28 1.10 -1.12
CA GLU A 94 -2.98 1.27 -2.38
C GLU A 94 -1.91 1.25 -3.48
N PRO A 95 -2.01 0.37 -4.49
CA PRO A 95 -1.04 0.36 -5.57
C PRO A 95 -0.93 1.75 -6.18
N GLU A 96 0.31 2.26 -6.27
CA GLU A 96 0.70 3.57 -6.81
C GLU A 96 0.19 3.86 -8.24
N TRP A 97 -0.48 2.90 -8.88
CA TRP A 97 -1.28 3.10 -10.09
C TRP A 97 -2.74 3.45 -9.77
N ALA A 98 -2.96 4.32 -8.79
CA ALA A 98 -4.29 4.84 -8.51
C ALA A 98 -4.64 5.86 -9.60
N VAL A 99 -5.07 5.33 -10.74
CA VAL A 99 -5.79 6.11 -11.76
C VAL A 99 -7.02 6.70 -11.09
N ASP A 100 -7.20 8.01 -11.25
CA ASP A 100 -8.43 8.69 -10.81
C ASP A 100 -9.55 8.35 -11.80
N LYS A 101 -9.32 8.66 -13.08
CA LYS A 101 -10.24 8.33 -14.17
C LYS A 101 -9.57 8.41 -15.54
N ILE A 102 -10.20 7.79 -16.52
CA ILE A 102 -9.92 8.02 -17.94
C ILE A 102 -10.77 9.21 -18.39
N LEU A 103 -10.13 10.24 -18.96
CA LEU A 103 -10.78 11.46 -19.43
C LEU A 103 -11.31 11.28 -20.86
N SER A 104 -10.48 10.71 -21.72
CA SER A 104 -10.78 10.55 -23.15
C SER A 104 -9.96 9.41 -23.74
N HIS A 105 -10.27 9.06 -25.00
CA HIS A 105 -9.43 8.20 -25.81
C HIS A 105 -9.28 8.78 -27.21
N SER A 106 -8.24 8.35 -27.92
CA SER A 106 -7.97 8.67 -29.31
C SER A 106 -7.46 7.43 -30.03
N GLY A 107 -7.86 7.22 -31.28
CA GLY A 107 -7.60 6.00 -32.02
C GLY A 107 -8.82 5.08 -32.05
N SER A 108 -8.61 3.85 -32.51
CA SER A 108 -9.67 2.87 -32.68
C SER A 108 -9.24 1.53 -32.11
N LYS A 109 -10.15 0.85 -31.42
CA LYS A 109 -9.95 -0.50 -30.88
C LYS A 109 -8.65 -0.62 -30.09
N GLU A 110 -7.84 -1.65 -30.36
CA GLU A 110 -6.60 -1.97 -29.63
C GLU A 110 -5.49 -0.94 -29.85
N ASP A 111 -5.56 -0.14 -30.92
CA ASP A 111 -4.62 0.95 -31.21
C ASP A 111 -5.00 2.25 -30.47
N SER A 112 -6.01 2.21 -29.60
CA SER A 112 -6.46 3.38 -28.83
C SER A 112 -5.44 3.78 -27.77
N LEU A 113 -5.20 5.09 -27.70
CA LEU A 113 -4.51 5.77 -26.62
C LEU A 113 -5.56 6.36 -25.67
N PHE A 114 -5.35 6.20 -24.38
CA PHE A 114 -6.24 6.67 -23.32
C PHE A 114 -5.59 7.80 -22.55
N GLU A 115 -6.32 8.88 -22.37
CA GLU A 115 -5.93 10.02 -21.54
C GLU A 115 -6.29 9.73 -20.08
N ILE A 116 -5.27 9.52 -19.26
CA ILE A 116 -5.41 9.12 -17.86
C ILE A 116 -5.15 10.31 -16.95
N LEU A 117 -6.08 10.59 -16.06
CA LEU A 117 -5.87 11.45 -14.90
C LEU A 117 -5.41 10.59 -13.72
N TRP A 118 -4.22 10.88 -13.19
CA TRP A 118 -3.68 10.22 -12.01
C TRP A 118 -4.21 10.90 -10.74
N LYS A 119 -4.34 10.17 -9.63
CA LYS A 119 -4.68 10.78 -8.33
C LYS A 119 -3.67 11.84 -7.86
N ALA A 120 -2.42 11.79 -8.37
CA ALA A 120 -1.41 12.82 -8.15
C ALA A 120 -1.70 14.13 -8.89
N GLY A 121 -2.66 14.15 -9.82
CA GLY A 121 -3.04 15.30 -10.65
C GLY A 121 -2.36 15.32 -12.02
N ASP A 122 -1.39 14.45 -12.25
CA ASP A 122 -0.73 14.33 -13.56
C ASP A 122 -1.69 13.77 -14.63
N ILE A 123 -1.41 14.08 -15.89
CA ILE A 123 -2.14 13.54 -17.05
C ILE A 123 -1.15 12.88 -18.00
N THR A 124 -1.44 11.65 -18.41
CA THR A 124 -0.61 10.91 -19.38
C THR A 124 -1.45 10.12 -20.37
N TRP A 125 -0.93 9.93 -21.58
CA TRP A 125 -1.51 9.05 -22.58
C TRP A 125 -0.87 7.66 -22.54
N LEU A 126 -1.68 6.61 -22.36
CA LEU A 126 -1.22 5.21 -22.36
C LEU A 126 -1.95 4.38 -23.42
N THR A 127 -1.32 3.33 -23.91
CA THR A 127 -1.94 2.40 -24.88
C THR A 127 -2.91 1.44 -24.20
N PHE A 128 -3.82 0.83 -24.96
CA PHE A 128 -4.74 -0.19 -24.45
C PHE A 128 -4.04 -1.30 -23.63
N SER A 129 -2.93 -1.86 -24.14
CA SER A 129 -2.17 -2.92 -23.45
C SER A 129 -1.65 -2.48 -22.07
N GLN A 130 -1.38 -1.19 -21.87
CA GLN A 130 -0.95 -0.65 -20.58
C GLN A 130 -2.13 -0.42 -19.61
N VAL A 131 -3.35 -0.25 -20.12
CA VAL A 131 -4.53 0.08 -19.30
C VAL A 131 -5.53 -1.06 -19.14
N GLU A 132 -5.37 -2.17 -19.88
CA GLU A 132 -6.29 -3.31 -19.90
C GLU A 132 -6.57 -3.89 -18.49
N HIS A 133 -5.58 -3.86 -17.59
CA HIS A 133 -5.70 -4.38 -16.24
C HIS A 133 -6.29 -3.38 -15.22
N LEU A 134 -6.59 -2.14 -15.65
CA LEU A 134 -7.06 -1.07 -14.77
C LEU A 134 -8.58 -1.09 -14.64
N ASN A 135 -9.09 -1.05 -13.41
CA ASN A 135 -10.54 -0.94 -13.17
C ASN A 135 -11.14 0.36 -13.75
N ALA A 136 -10.34 1.41 -13.89
CA ALA A 136 -10.76 2.67 -14.52
C ALA A 136 -11.21 2.48 -15.98
N LEU A 137 -10.71 1.46 -16.67
CA LEU A 137 -11.12 1.15 -18.04
C LEU A 137 -12.54 0.58 -18.08
N THR A 138 -12.89 -0.30 -17.15
CA THR A 138 -14.26 -0.83 -17.02
C THR A 138 -15.27 0.29 -16.78
N VAL A 139 -14.95 1.21 -15.88
CA VAL A 139 -15.81 2.37 -15.57
C VAL A 139 -15.97 3.27 -16.80
N TYR A 140 -14.89 3.45 -17.58
CA TYR A 140 -14.92 4.25 -18.79
C TYR A 140 -15.77 3.62 -19.90
N PHE A 141 -15.64 2.31 -20.11
CA PHE A 141 -16.45 1.56 -21.07
C PHE A 141 -17.93 1.54 -20.70
N GLU A 142 -18.25 1.36 -19.41
CA GLU A 142 -19.62 1.47 -18.91
C GLU A 142 -20.22 2.86 -19.19
N ALA A 143 -19.45 3.93 -19.01
CA ALA A 143 -19.89 5.29 -19.32
C ALA A 143 -20.13 5.53 -20.83
N LEU A 144 -19.44 4.78 -21.71
CA LEU A 144 -19.64 4.79 -23.16
C LEU A 144 -20.70 3.79 -23.63
N GLY A 145 -21.22 2.93 -22.75
CA GLY A 145 -22.16 1.86 -23.11
C GLY A 145 -21.53 0.75 -23.95
N ILE A 146 -20.22 0.52 -23.77
CA ILE A 146 -19.42 -0.45 -24.52
C ILE A 146 -18.95 -1.55 -23.57
N ASP A 147 -18.91 -2.80 -24.03
CA ASP A 147 -18.46 -3.94 -23.21
C ASP A 147 -17.00 -4.35 -23.52
N LYS A 148 -16.50 -4.04 -24.72
CA LYS A 148 -15.18 -4.49 -25.19
C LYS A 148 -14.47 -3.41 -25.99
N ILE A 149 -13.14 -3.46 -25.97
CA ILE A 149 -12.28 -2.56 -26.75
C ILE A 149 -12.63 -2.55 -28.24
N GLY A 150 -13.09 -3.68 -28.78
CA GLY A 150 -13.45 -3.83 -30.19
C GLY A 150 -14.65 -3.00 -30.64
N ASP A 151 -15.46 -2.49 -29.70
CA ASP A 151 -16.62 -1.66 -29.98
C ASP A 151 -16.30 -0.15 -29.89
N LEU A 152 -15.04 0.21 -29.57
CA LEU A 152 -14.59 1.59 -29.72
C LEU A 152 -14.61 2.00 -31.20
N PRO A 153 -15.11 3.22 -31.51
CA PRO A 153 -15.28 3.70 -32.87
C PRO A 153 -13.98 3.86 -33.66
#